data_AF-A0A0G0PRN1-F1
#
_entry.id   AF-A0A0G0PRN1-F1
#
_cell.length_a   1.000
_cell.length_b   1.000
_cell.length_c   1.000
_cell.angle_alpha   90.00
_cell.angle_beta   90.00
_cell.angle_gamma   90.00
#
_symmetry.space_group_name_H-M   'P 1'
#
loop_
_entity.id
_entity.type
_entity.pdbx_description
1 polymer ?
#
loop_
_entity_poly.entity_id
_entity_poly.type
_entity_poly.pdbx_seq_one_letter_code
_entity_poly.pdbx_strand_id
1 'polypeptide(L)' 'MKSLKVLHRMSDDGMEYMDFFFIAEKWEGEPIIKELNKSDDMSWFPINNLPEHTLPHVREVIENYKDGISFVEFGWE' A
#
# COMPACT_ATOMS: atom_id res chain seq x y z
N MET A 1 15.34 -5.84 -5.87
CA MET A 1 13.89 -5.56 -5.94
C MET A 1 13.19 -6.89 -5.81
N LYS A 2 12.59 -7.16 -4.64
CA LYS A 2 11.91 -8.43 -4.35
C LYS A 2 10.42 -8.18 -4.18
N SER A 3 9.64 -9.18 -4.60
CA SER A 3 8.19 -9.33 -4.41
C SER A 3 7.35 -8.16 -4.95
N LEU A 4 6.81 -8.35 -6.15
CA LEU A 4 5.73 -7.53 -6.70
C LEU A 4 4.39 -8.08 -6.18
N LYS A 5 3.55 -7.22 -5.61
CA LYS A 5 2.12 -7.50 -5.41
C LYS A 5 1.32 -6.65 -6.37
N VAL A 6 0.35 -7.28 -7.02
CA VAL A 6 -0.54 -6.60 -7.97
C VAL A 6 -1.93 -6.54 -7.34
N LEU A 7 -2.49 -5.34 -7.31
CA LEU A 7 -3.86 -5.11 -6.91
C LEU A 7 -4.64 -4.60 -8.12
N HIS A 8 -5.67 -5.34 -8.49
CA HIS A 8 -6.64 -4.90 -9.48
C HIS A 8 -7.88 -4.41 -8.75
N ARG A 9 -8.18 -3.12 -8.82
CA ARG A 9 -9.30 -2.55 -8.05
C ARG A 9 -10.21 -1.67 -8.87
N MET A 10 -11.48 -1.70 -8.51
CA MET A 10 -12.45 -0.67 -8.85
C MET A 10 -12.53 0.32 -7.68
N SER A 11 -12.40 1.62 -7.95
CA SER A 11 -12.65 2.67 -6.95
C SER A 11 -14.12 3.04 -6.86
N ASP A 12 -14.48 3.70 -5.77
CA ASP A 12 -15.85 4.17 -5.51
C ASP A 12 -16.39 5.14 -6.57
N ASP A 13 -15.51 5.83 -7.30
CA ASP A 13 -15.85 6.71 -8.43
C ASP A 13 -15.93 5.98 -9.78
N GLY A 14 -15.85 4.64 -9.78
CA GLY A 14 -16.00 3.79 -10.96
C GLY A 14 -14.76 3.70 -11.84
N MET A 15 -13.58 4.05 -11.31
CA MET A 15 -12.33 3.97 -12.04
C MET A 15 -11.59 2.66 -11.76
N GLU A 16 -11.07 2.06 -12.81
CA GLU A 16 -10.28 0.84 -12.74
C GLU A 16 -8.79 1.17 -12.56
N TYR A 17 -8.15 0.52 -11.58
CA TYR A 17 -6.74 0.68 -11.30
C TYR A 17 -6.01 -0.67 -11.25
N MET A 18 -4.76 -0.63 -11.69
CA MET A 18 -3.79 -1.70 -11.46
C MET A 18 -2.62 -1.12 -10.67
N ASP A 19 -2.59 -1.41 -9.37
CA ASP A 19 -1.55 -0.92 -8.47
C ASP A 19 -0.44 -1.97 -8.31
N PHE A 20 0.81 -1.51 -8.36
CA PHE A 20 2.00 -2.35 -8.22
C PHE A 20 2.76 -1.98 -6.94
N PHE A 21 2.89 -2.94 -6.03
CA PHE A 21 3.58 -2.75 -4.75
C PHE A 21 4.94 -3.42 -4.76
N PHE A 22 5.93 -2.75 -4.16
CA PHE A 22 7.31 -3.20 -4.12
C PHE A 22 7.88 -3.09 -2.71
N ILE A 23 8.80 -4.00 -2.38
CA ILE A 23 9.55 -3.95 -1.13
C ILE A 23 10.86 -3.20 -1.35
N ALA A 24 11.04 -2.10 -0.62
CA ALA A 24 12.30 -1.39 -0.51
C ALA A 24 13.09 -1.89 0.71
N GLU A 25 14.05 -2.78 0.49
CA GLU A 25 14.90 -3.34 1.56
C GLU A 25 16.13 -2.46 1.87
N LYS A 26 16.46 -1.53 0.98
CA LYS A 26 17.64 -0.67 1.07
C LYS A 26 17.30 0.73 0.58
N TRP A 27 17.69 1.73 1.36
CA TRP A 27 17.60 3.15 1.03
C TRP A 27 18.75 3.90 1.70
N GLU A 28 19.00 5.12 1.24
CA GLU A 28 20.01 6.03 1.81
C GLU A 28 19.35 7.34 2.23
N GLY A 29 19.85 7.93 3.31
CA GLY A 29 19.28 9.13 3.93
C GLY A 29 18.02 8.86 4.74
N GLU A 30 17.40 9.95 5.21
CA GLU A 30 16.17 9.91 6.00
C GLU A 30 14.96 10.29 5.14
N PRO A 31 13.85 9.54 5.18
CA PRO A 31 12.60 9.94 4.56
C PRO A 31 12.13 11.30 5.12
N ILE A 32 11.82 12.25 4.23
CA ILE A 32 11.19 13.53 4.60
C ILE A 32 9.98 13.84 3.73
N ILE A 33 9.00 14.55 4.30
CA ILE A 33 7.85 15.08 3.53
C ILE A 33 8.36 16.22 2.64
N LYS A 34 8.15 16.10 1.32
CA LYS A 34 8.52 17.15 0.35
C LYS A 34 7.36 17.99 -0.19
N GLU A 35 6.12 17.56 0.07
CA GLU A 35 4.90 18.24 -0.38
C GLU A 35 3.97 18.51 0.80
N LEU A 36 4.32 19.49 1.64
CA LEU A 36 3.60 19.81 2.90
C LEU A 36 2.13 20.21 2.69
N ASN A 37 1.75 20.61 1.48
CA ASN A 37 0.37 20.94 1.15
C ASN A 37 -0.47 19.72 0.72
N LYS A 38 0.14 18.54 0.63
CA LYS A 38 -0.50 17.28 0.24
C LYS A 38 -0.36 16.18 1.30
N SER A 39 0.64 16.27 2.18
CA SER A 39 0.95 15.24 3.18
C SER A 39 1.22 15.87 4.53
N ASP A 40 0.41 15.51 5.51
CA ASP A 40 0.43 16.10 6.85
C ASP A 40 1.41 15.41 7.81
N ASP A 41 1.68 14.11 7.62
CA ASP A 41 2.60 13.33 8.46
C ASP A 41 3.29 12.21 7.68
N MET A 42 4.40 11.71 8.22
CA MET A 42 5.09 10.51 7.76
C MET A 42 5.77 9.81 8.95
N SER A 43 5.35 8.57 9.18
CA SER A 43 5.79 7.76 10.32
C SER A 43 5.94 6.28 9.93
N TRP A 44 6.80 5.56 10.65
CA TRP A 44 6.94 4.12 10.52
C TRP A 44 5.97 3.40 11.47
N PHE A 45 5.25 2.42 10.97
CA PHE A 45 4.31 1.61 11.74
C PHE A 45 4.69 0.12 11.67
N PRO A 46 4.50 -0.66 12.75
CA PRO A 46 4.66 -2.11 12.69
C PRO A 46 3.68 -2.71 11.68
N ILE A 47 4.13 -3.65 10.85
CA ILE A 47 3.30 -4.27 9.81
C ILE A 47 2.05 -4.98 10.37
N ASN A 48 2.11 -5.45 11.61
CA ASN A 48 0.99 -6.09 12.31
C ASN A 48 0.17 -5.11 13.17
N ASN A 49 0.44 -3.81 13.09
CA ASN A 49 -0.25 -2.76 13.84
C ASN A 49 -0.36 -1.47 13.02
N LEU A 50 -1.00 -1.58 11.85
CA LEU A 50 -1.24 -0.45 10.96
C LEU A 50 -2.28 0.51 11.56
N PRO A 51 -2.16 1.83 11.32
CA PRO A 51 -3.14 2.83 11.75
C PRO A 51 -4.58 2.45 11.37
N GLU A 52 -5.55 2.79 12.22
CA GLU A 52 -6.97 2.49 11.98
C GLU A 52 -7.43 2.99 10.61
N HIS A 53 -7.10 4.24 10.27
CA HIS A 53 -7.45 4.90 9.01
C HIS A 53 -6.56 4.54 7.81
N THR A 54 -5.92 3.36 7.82
CA THR A 54 -5.24 2.85 6.62
C THR A 54 -6.28 2.54 5.55
N LEU A 55 -6.03 2.97 4.30
CA LEU A 55 -6.90 2.67 3.17
C LEU A 55 -7.20 1.16 3.07
N PRO A 56 -8.48 0.74 2.97
CA PRO A 56 -8.84 -0.68 3.04
C PRO A 56 -8.09 -1.57 2.05
N HIS A 57 -7.96 -1.13 0.80
CA HIS A 57 -7.27 -1.88 -0.25
C HIS A 57 -5.75 -2.00 0.01
N VAL A 58 -5.13 -1.02 0.67
CA VAL A 58 -3.72 -1.11 1.10
C VAL A 58 -3.55 -2.13 2.21
N ARG A 59 -4.48 -2.14 3.19
CA ARG A 59 -4.49 -3.14 4.27
C ARG A 59 -4.63 -4.56 3.70
N GLU A 60 -5.54 -4.76 2.75
CA GLU A 60 -5.75 -6.03 2.07
C GLU A 60 -4.45 -6.56 1.42
N VAL A 61 -3.73 -5.70 0.71
CA VAL A 61 -2.44 -6.08 0.08
C VAL A 61 -1.39 -6.46 1.12
N ILE A 62 -1.33 -5.77 2.27
CA ILE A 62 -0.37 -6.07 3.34
C ILE A 62 -0.68 -7.42 4.02
N GLU A 63 -1.95 -7.73 4.28
CA GLU A 63 -2.34 -9.02 4.85
C GLU A 63 -2.05 -10.16 3.86
N ASN A 64 -2.44 -10.00 2.59
CA ASN A 64 -2.14 -10.98 1.54
C ASN A 64 -0.62 -11.17 1.33
N TYR A 65 0.18 -10.11 1.51
CA TYR A 65 1.63 -10.22 1.47
C TYR A 65 2.17 -11.18 2.55
N LYS A 66 1.62 -11.13 3.77
CA LYS A 66 2.02 -12.02 4.87
C LYS A 66 1.68 -13.49 4.56
N ASP A 67 0.62 -13.73 3.82
CA ASP A 67 0.18 -15.06 3.39
C ASP A 67 0.85 -15.54 2.09
N GLY A 68 1.75 -14.73 1.51
CA GLY A 68 2.48 -15.07 0.28
C GLY A 68 1.68 -14.89 -1.00
N ILE A 69 0.46 -14.37 -0.93
CA ILE A 69 -0.42 -14.11 -2.08
C ILE A 69 0.14 -12.94 -2.89
N SER A 70 0.16 -13.04 -4.22
CA SER A 70 0.79 -12.05 -5.12
C SER A 70 -0.18 -11.18 -5.90
N PHE A 71 -1.45 -11.58 -6.00
CA PHE A 71 -2.49 -10.88 -6.75
C PHE A 71 -3.74 -10.75 -5.88
N VAL A 72 -4.33 -9.56 -5.87
CA VAL A 72 -5.51 -9.21 -5.07
C VAL A 72 -6.50 -8.46 -5.96
N GLU A 73 -7.79 -8.76 -5.80
CA GLU A 73 -8.89 -7.99 -6.38
C GLU A 73 -9.61 -7.23 -5.26
N PHE A 74 -10.06 -6.01 -5.54
CA PHE A 74 -10.77 -5.19 -4.55
C PHE A 74 -11.89 -4.36 -5.21
N GLY A 75 -13.08 -4.38 -4.62
CA GLY A 75 -14.21 -3.53 -5.05
C GLY A 75 -14.98 -4.03 -6.29
N TRP A 76 -14.88 -5.32 -6.63
CA TRP A 76 -15.54 -5.92 -7.81
C TRP A 76 -16.85 -6.66 -7.50
N GLU A 77 -17.40 -6.51 -6.30
CA GLU A 77 -18.71 -7.06 -5.91
C GLU A 77 -19.88 -6.17 -6.36
#